data_AF-A0A9X6AK87-F1
#
_entry.id   AF-A0A9X6AK87-F1
#
_cell.length_a   1.000
_cell.length_b   1.000
_cell.length_c   1.000
_cell.angle_alpha   90.00
_cell.angle_beta   90.00
_cell.angle_gamma   90.00
#
_symmetry.space_group_name_H-M   'P 1'
#
loop_
_entity.id
_entity.type
_entity.pdbx_description
1 polymer ?
#
loop_
_entity_poly.entity_id
_entity_poly.type
_entity_poly.pdbx_seq_one_letter_code
_entity_poly.pdbx_strand_id
1 'polypeptide(L)'
;MSYYTTGEIAERCQVSVRTVQYYDQKDILKPSHMTETNRRMYSEDDVKRLELILLLKHLGCSLNDIKTLLKEESTMNTLNYILSMKEESLSQEVNHKQNIIKSIKIMKQYINAQSVSPIQKLTDIKRMVQASTHIRYIHKNIFITAGLISIAQYTGIISSIILKSKRPLLTVSPFVISYAIALTYYYAKKVAFICPNCHTQFHPALNQLITAKHTLNTRRLECPNCHKTNYCIETPAQSS
;
A
#
# COMPACT_ATOMS: atom_id res chain seq x y z
N MET A 1 -54.63 1.74 -6.69
CA MET A 1 -53.15 1.66 -6.76
C MET A 1 -52.78 0.87 -8.00
N SER A 2 -51.75 1.29 -8.74
CA SER A 2 -51.23 0.52 -9.88
C SER A 2 -50.53 -0.74 -9.37
N TYR A 3 -50.76 -1.88 -10.03
CA TYR A 3 -50.10 -3.15 -9.74
C TYR A 3 -49.26 -3.57 -10.95
N TYR A 4 -48.11 -4.16 -10.67
CA TYR A 4 -47.14 -4.63 -11.66
C TYR A 4 -47.02 -6.15 -11.60
N THR A 5 -47.05 -6.80 -12.74
CA THR A 5 -46.64 -8.19 -12.90
C THR A 5 -45.13 -8.34 -12.67
N THR A 6 -44.67 -9.58 -12.46
CA THR A 6 -43.22 -9.86 -12.33
C THR A 6 -42.41 -9.37 -13.53
N GLY A 7 -42.99 -9.36 -14.74
CA GLY A 7 -42.34 -8.83 -15.94
C GLY A 7 -42.20 -7.31 -15.90
N GLU A 8 -43.28 -6.61 -15.57
CA GLU A 8 -43.31 -5.13 -15.57
C GLU A 8 -42.40 -4.54 -14.47
N ILE A 9 -42.39 -5.12 -13.26
CA ILE A 9 -41.46 -4.67 -12.20
C ILE A 9 -40.00 -4.96 -12.58
N ALA A 10 -39.73 -6.09 -13.24
CA ALA A 10 -38.39 -6.44 -13.69
C ALA A 10 -37.89 -5.46 -14.75
N GLU A 11 -38.74 -5.12 -15.72
CA GLU A 11 -38.45 -4.12 -16.75
C GLU A 11 -38.21 -2.74 -16.14
N ARG A 12 -39.09 -2.30 -15.23
CA ARG A 12 -39.00 -1.00 -14.56
C ARG A 12 -37.72 -0.86 -13.73
N CYS A 13 -37.33 -1.90 -13.00
CA CYS A 13 -36.10 -1.90 -12.19
C CYS A 13 -34.86 -2.37 -12.98
N GLN A 14 -34.97 -2.58 -14.30
CA GLN A 14 -33.88 -2.99 -15.19
C GLN A 14 -33.16 -4.27 -14.73
N VAL A 15 -33.92 -5.25 -14.23
CA VAL A 15 -33.42 -6.55 -13.80
C VAL A 15 -34.09 -7.67 -14.57
N SER A 16 -33.47 -8.86 -14.54
CA SER A 16 -34.13 -10.04 -15.11
C SER A 16 -35.35 -10.45 -14.27
N VAL A 17 -36.37 -11.01 -14.92
CA VAL A 17 -37.51 -11.67 -14.23
C VAL A 17 -37.01 -12.71 -13.23
N ARG A 18 -35.92 -13.43 -13.55
CA ARG A 18 -35.27 -14.39 -12.66
C ARG A 18 -34.76 -13.74 -11.37
N THR A 19 -34.29 -12.49 -11.42
CA THR A 19 -33.84 -11.74 -10.23
C THR A 19 -35.00 -11.47 -9.28
N VAL A 20 -36.15 -11.02 -9.82
CA VAL A 20 -37.35 -10.76 -9.01
C VAL A 20 -37.88 -12.06 -8.39
N GLN A 21 -37.95 -13.14 -9.18
CA GLN A 21 -38.33 -14.47 -8.70
C GLN A 21 -37.37 -15.01 -7.64
N TYR A 22 -36.07 -14.76 -7.79
CA TYR A 22 -35.05 -15.16 -6.82
C TYR A 22 -35.27 -14.43 -5.48
N TYR A 23 -35.57 -13.13 -5.50
CA TYR A 23 -35.86 -12.39 -4.27
C TYR A 23 -37.18 -12.79 -3.60
N ASP A 24 -38.18 -13.19 -4.38
CA ASP A 24 -39.42 -13.79 -3.86
C ASP A 24 -39.14 -15.14 -3.18
N GLN A 25 -38.43 -16.05 -3.87
CA GLN A 25 -38.03 -17.36 -3.32
C GLN A 25 -37.15 -17.27 -2.08
N LYS A 26 -36.39 -16.19 -1.94
CA LYS A 26 -35.55 -15.93 -0.77
C LYS A 26 -36.26 -15.13 0.31
N ASP A 27 -37.56 -14.86 0.22
CA ASP A 27 -38.32 -14.06 1.18
C ASP A 27 -37.73 -12.65 1.40
N ILE A 28 -37.16 -12.04 0.37
CA ILE A 28 -36.56 -10.69 0.42
C ILE A 28 -37.57 -9.65 -0.10
N LEU A 29 -38.26 -9.99 -1.20
CA LEU A 29 -39.30 -9.18 -1.81
C LEU A 29 -40.49 -10.07 -2.13
N LYS A 30 -41.58 -9.91 -1.39
CA LYS A 30 -42.84 -10.62 -1.65
C LYS A 30 -43.80 -9.73 -2.43
N PRO A 31 -44.58 -10.29 -3.36
CA PRO A 31 -45.66 -9.58 -4.00
C PRO A 31 -46.75 -9.17 -3.01
N SER A 32 -47.25 -7.94 -3.15
CA SER A 32 -48.37 -7.41 -2.35
C SER A 32 -49.67 -8.20 -2.52
N HIS A 33 -49.92 -8.82 -3.69
CA HIS A 33 -51.17 -9.54 -3.95
C HIS A 33 -50.97 -10.72 -4.93
N MET A 34 -51.83 -11.74 -4.82
CA MET A 34 -51.98 -12.83 -5.79
C MET A 34 -53.34 -12.73 -6.45
N THR A 35 -53.39 -12.70 -7.77
CA THR A 35 -54.68 -12.81 -8.49
C THR A 35 -55.32 -14.18 -8.31
N GLU A 36 -56.62 -14.29 -8.61
CA GLU A 36 -57.37 -15.56 -8.64
C GLU A 36 -56.72 -16.61 -9.56
N THR A 37 -56.02 -16.16 -10.60
CA THR A 37 -55.22 -17.01 -11.51
C THR A 37 -53.81 -17.34 -11.01
N ASN A 38 -53.53 -17.11 -9.72
CA ASN A 38 -52.23 -17.34 -9.08
C ASN A 38 -51.06 -16.53 -9.70
N ARG A 39 -51.34 -15.37 -10.30
CA ARG A 39 -50.31 -14.43 -10.79
C ARG A 39 -49.88 -13.47 -9.69
N ARG A 40 -48.57 -13.27 -9.58
CA ARG A 40 -47.92 -12.33 -8.65
C ARG A 40 -48.14 -10.89 -9.09
N MET A 41 -48.61 -10.06 -8.17
CA MET A 41 -48.84 -8.63 -8.37
C MET A 41 -48.09 -7.82 -7.31
N TYR A 42 -47.28 -6.88 -7.77
CA TYR A 42 -46.44 -6.01 -6.97
C TYR A 42 -47.02 -4.60 -6.93
N SER A 43 -47.03 -3.96 -5.78
CA SER A 43 -47.47 -2.56 -5.63
C SER A 43 -46.34 -1.58 -5.96
N GLU A 44 -46.65 -0.29 -6.02
CA GLU A 44 -45.62 0.76 -6.10
C GLU A 44 -44.62 0.72 -4.94
N ASP A 45 -45.05 0.31 -3.74
CA ASP A 45 -44.14 0.20 -2.59
C ASP A 45 -43.20 -1.00 -2.71
N ASP A 46 -43.66 -2.09 -3.35
CA ASP A 46 -42.78 -3.21 -3.70
C ASP A 46 -41.71 -2.80 -4.73
N VAL A 47 -42.05 -1.90 -5.66
CA VAL A 47 -41.08 -1.33 -6.62
C VAL A 47 -40.00 -0.56 -5.86
N LYS A 48 -40.37 0.36 -4.97
CA LYS A 48 -39.41 1.11 -4.13
C LYS A 48 -38.55 0.18 -3.27
N ARG A 49 -39.17 -0.88 -2.73
CA ARG A 49 -38.46 -1.89 -1.95
C ARG A 49 -37.43 -2.63 -2.80
N LEU A 50 -37.77 -2.98 -4.04
CA LEU A 50 -36.84 -3.60 -4.99
C LEU A 50 -35.69 -2.65 -5.34
N GLU A 51 -35.96 -1.38 -5.61
CA GLU A 51 -34.93 -0.37 -5.87
C GLU A 51 -33.94 -0.26 -4.70
N LEU A 52 -34.44 -0.24 -3.46
CA LEU A 52 -33.60 -0.24 -2.26
C LEU A 52 -32.76 -1.52 -2.11
N ILE A 53 -33.35 -2.70 -2.37
CA ILE A 53 -32.61 -3.98 -2.38
C ILE A 53 -31.45 -3.92 -3.38
N LEU A 54 -31.69 -3.41 -4.57
CA LEU A 54 -30.69 -3.33 -5.64
C LEU A 54 -29.58 -2.33 -5.28
N LEU A 55 -29.92 -1.18 -4.70
CA LEU A 55 -28.95 -0.21 -4.20
C LEU A 55 -28.04 -0.83 -3.13
N LEU A 56 -28.61 -1.44 -2.09
CA LEU A 56 -27.84 -2.08 -1.01
C LEU A 56 -26.98 -3.23 -1.55
N LYS A 57 -27.50 -3.98 -2.54
CA LYS A 57 -26.73 -5.04 -3.19
C LYS A 57 -25.55 -4.49 -3.99
N HIS A 58 -25.74 -3.35 -4.66
CA HIS A 58 -24.68 -2.64 -5.40
C HIS A 58 -23.58 -2.15 -4.45
N LEU A 59 -23.95 -1.67 -3.26
CA LEU A 59 -23.01 -1.29 -2.19
C LEU A 59 -22.28 -2.50 -1.55
N GLY A 60 -22.60 -3.72 -1.99
CA GLY A 60 -21.95 -4.94 -1.54
C GLY A 60 -22.46 -5.47 -0.20
N CYS A 61 -23.62 -5.02 0.28
CA CYS A 61 -24.29 -5.62 1.43
C CYS A 61 -24.70 -7.07 1.11
N SER A 62 -24.67 -7.93 2.14
CA SER A 62 -25.13 -9.30 1.98
C SER A 62 -26.66 -9.35 1.90
N LEU A 63 -27.22 -10.43 1.35
CA LEU A 63 -28.68 -10.60 1.33
C LEU A 63 -29.26 -10.71 2.75
N ASN A 64 -28.46 -11.17 3.72
CA ASN A 64 -28.88 -11.25 5.12
C ASN A 64 -28.98 -9.85 5.75
N ASP A 65 -28.01 -8.97 5.47
CA ASP A 65 -28.05 -7.57 5.95
C ASP A 65 -29.25 -6.85 5.38
N ILE A 66 -29.50 -7.02 4.07
CA ILE A 66 -30.65 -6.44 3.37
C ILE A 66 -31.96 -6.93 3.99
N LYS A 67 -32.09 -8.23 4.28
CA LYS A 67 -33.28 -8.76 4.97
C LYS A 67 -33.50 -8.11 6.33
N THR A 68 -32.43 -7.96 7.11
CA THR A 68 -32.52 -7.33 8.44
C THR A 68 -33.01 -5.89 8.29
N LEU A 69 -32.39 -5.12 7.39
CA LEU A 69 -32.71 -3.71 7.13
C LEU A 69 -34.13 -3.47 6.60
N LEU A 70 -34.69 -4.43 5.87
CA LEU A 70 -36.02 -4.31 5.30
C LEU A 70 -37.15 -4.81 6.21
N LYS A 71 -36.83 -5.19 7.45
CA LYS A 71 -37.84 -5.39 8.52
C LYS A 71 -38.35 -4.04 9.00
N GLU A 72 -39.64 -3.97 9.29
CA GLU A 72 -40.34 -2.73 9.69
C GLU A 72 -39.76 -2.05 10.94
N GLU A 73 -39.02 -2.79 11.79
CA GLU A 73 -38.36 -2.28 13.00
C GLU A 73 -36.95 -1.70 12.77
N SER A 74 -36.44 -1.73 11.53
CA SER A 74 -35.10 -1.23 11.25
C SER A 74 -35.04 0.29 11.25
N THR A 75 -34.30 0.83 12.21
CA THR A 75 -34.06 2.27 12.31
C THR A 75 -32.98 2.73 11.33
N MET A 76 -32.99 4.03 10.99
CA MET A 76 -31.91 4.69 10.25
C MET A 76 -30.54 4.46 10.90
N ASN A 77 -30.49 4.29 12.23
CA ASN A 77 -29.26 3.97 12.95
C ASN A 77 -28.72 2.58 12.60
N THR A 78 -29.60 1.58 12.42
CA THR A 78 -29.22 0.23 11.99
C THR A 78 -28.63 0.26 10.59
N LEU A 79 -29.24 1.02 9.67
CA LEU A 79 -28.71 1.22 8.32
C LEU A 79 -27.34 1.87 8.34
N ASN A 80 -27.20 2.97 9.09
CA ASN A 80 -25.93 3.66 9.21
C ASN A 80 -24.83 2.73 9.76
N TYR A 81 -25.12 1.97 10.82
CA TYR A 81 -24.19 1.00 11.39
C TYR A 81 -23.70 -0.06 10.39
N ILE A 82 -24.63 -0.68 9.64
CA ILE A 82 -24.28 -1.69 8.63
C ILE A 82 -23.44 -1.07 7.50
N LEU A 83 -23.80 0.12 7.04
CA LEU A 83 -23.03 0.83 6.00
C LEU A 83 -21.63 1.21 6.49
N SER A 84 -21.48 1.73 7.72
CA SER A 84 -20.18 2.04 8.30
C SER A 84 -19.31 0.80 8.42
N MET A 85 -19.88 -0.34 8.83
CA MET A 85 -19.13 -1.60 8.89
C MET A 85 -18.68 -2.09 7.52
N LYS A 86 -19.54 -1.89 6.50
CA LYS A 86 -19.19 -2.22 5.11
C LYS A 86 -18.09 -1.32 4.56
N GLU A 87 -18.17 -0.02 4.83
CA GLU A 87 -17.16 0.97 4.46
C GLU A 87 -15.79 0.63 5.07
N GLU A 88 -15.76 0.28 6.36
CA GLU A 88 -14.52 -0.11 7.03
C GLU A 88 -13.92 -1.38 6.41
N SER A 89 -14.73 -2.41 6.19
CA SER A 89 -14.29 -3.66 5.56
C SER A 89 -13.70 -3.44 4.16
N LEU A 90 -14.36 -2.61 3.33
CA LEU A 90 -13.87 -2.27 1.99
C LEU A 90 -12.56 -1.46 2.07
N SER A 91 -12.45 -0.54 3.02
CA SER A 91 -11.23 0.24 3.24
C SER A 91 -10.04 -0.65 3.61
N GLN A 92 -10.27 -1.67 4.46
CA GLN A 92 -9.26 -2.67 4.79
C GLN A 92 -8.85 -3.50 3.56
N GLU A 93 -9.81 -3.91 2.72
CA GLU A 93 -9.52 -4.64 1.47
C GLU A 93 -8.69 -3.79 0.49
N VAL A 94 -9.02 -2.50 0.34
CA VAL A 94 -8.25 -1.56 -0.48
C VAL A 94 -6.82 -1.45 0.02
N ASN A 95 -6.62 -1.28 1.33
CA ASN A 95 -5.28 -1.21 1.93
C ASN A 95 -4.48 -2.51 1.68
N HIS A 96 -5.13 -3.67 1.82
CA HIS A 96 -4.50 -4.96 1.53
C HIS A 96 -4.08 -5.08 0.06
N LYS A 97 -4.98 -4.76 -0.88
CA LYS A 97 -4.69 -4.76 -2.32
C LYS A 97 -3.58 -3.79 -2.69
N GLN A 98 -3.54 -2.60 -2.08
CA GLN A 98 -2.45 -1.64 -2.28
C GLN A 98 -1.09 -2.19 -1.82
N ASN A 99 -1.05 -2.92 -0.69
CA ASN A 99 0.16 -3.58 -0.22
C ASN A 99 0.63 -4.68 -1.18
N ILE A 100 -0.30 -5.47 -1.74
CA ILE A 100 0.03 -6.46 -2.78
C ILE A 100 0.61 -5.78 -4.02
N ILE A 101 -0.02 -4.71 -4.52
CA ILE A 101 0.48 -3.95 -5.67
C ILE A 101 1.89 -3.41 -5.41
N LYS A 102 2.16 -2.92 -4.19
CA LYS A 102 3.48 -2.45 -3.79
C LYS A 102 4.52 -3.59 -3.83
N SER A 103 4.18 -4.77 -3.32
CA SER A 103 5.03 -5.96 -3.39
C SER A 103 5.33 -6.37 -4.84
N ILE A 104 4.31 -6.33 -5.72
CA ILE A 104 4.47 -6.61 -7.16
C ILE A 104 5.42 -5.61 -7.80
N LYS A 105 5.26 -4.29 -7.53
CA LYS A 105 6.14 -3.26 -8.07
C LYS A 105 7.60 -3.47 -7.63
N ILE A 106 7.80 -3.79 -6.36
CA ILE A 106 9.12 -4.11 -5.82
C ILE A 106 9.71 -5.31 -6.57
N MET A 107 8.97 -6.42 -6.71
CA MET A 107 9.44 -7.58 -7.47
C MET A 107 9.79 -7.25 -8.91
N LYS A 108 8.96 -6.46 -9.61
CA LYS A 108 9.23 -6.01 -10.98
C LYS A 108 10.52 -5.19 -11.09
N GLN A 109 10.86 -4.38 -10.10
CA GLN A 109 12.13 -3.62 -10.12
C GLN A 109 13.37 -4.53 -10.06
N TYR A 110 13.25 -5.70 -9.44
CA TYR A 110 14.34 -6.69 -9.37
C TYR A 110 14.46 -7.53 -10.65
N ILE A 111 13.39 -7.64 -11.44
CA ILE A 111 13.39 -8.39 -12.71
C ILE A 111 13.78 -7.42 -13.84
N ASN A 112 15.07 -7.37 -14.17
CA ASN A 112 15.53 -6.65 -15.37
C ASN A 112 15.31 -7.51 -16.63
N ALA A 113 15.06 -6.89 -17.79
CA ALA A 113 14.65 -7.52 -19.06
C ALA A 113 15.67 -8.50 -19.70
N GLN A 114 16.75 -8.83 -18.99
CA GLN A 114 17.84 -9.72 -19.44
C GLN A 114 18.27 -10.73 -18.35
N SER A 115 17.44 -10.98 -17.33
CA SER A 115 17.76 -11.95 -16.28
C SER A 115 17.49 -13.41 -16.72
N VAL A 116 18.55 -14.21 -16.85
CA VAL A 116 18.51 -15.66 -17.17
C VAL A 116 18.51 -16.52 -15.89
N SER A 117 18.08 -15.98 -14.74
CA SER A 117 18.17 -16.70 -13.46
C SER A 117 16.93 -17.57 -13.18
N PRO A 118 17.08 -18.83 -12.69
CA PRO A 118 15.97 -19.71 -12.35
C PRO A 118 15.06 -19.19 -11.21
N ILE A 119 13.77 -19.55 -11.30
CA ILE A 119 12.67 -19.18 -10.37
C ILE A 119 12.94 -19.62 -8.91
N GLN A 120 13.80 -20.60 -8.67
CA GLN A 120 14.08 -21.12 -7.32
C GLN A 120 14.77 -20.14 -6.36
N LYS A 121 15.30 -19.00 -6.83
CA LYS A 121 15.81 -17.92 -5.96
C LYS A 121 14.71 -17.00 -5.39
N LEU A 122 13.42 -17.26 -5.65
CA LEU A 122 12.30 -16.47 -5.09
C LEU A 122 12.24 -16.50 -3.54
N THR A 123 12.75 -17.53 -2.88
CA THR A 123 12.86 -17.59 -1.41
C THR A 123 13.83 -16.54 -0.84
N ASP A 124 14.78 -16.07 -1.64
CA ASP A 124 15.66 -14.96 -1.29
C ASP A 124 14.95 -13.60 -1.43
N ILE A 125 13.91 -13.50 -2.26
CA ILE A 125 13.15 -12.25 -2.47
C ILE A 125 12.34 -11.88 -1.22
N LYS A 126 11.69 -12.84 -0.55
CA LYS A 126 10.99 -12.56 0.73
C LYS A 126 11.96 -12.02 1.77
N ARG A 127 13.17 -12.60 1.85
CA ARG A 127 14.27 -12.12 2.70
C ARG A 127 14.73 -10.72 2.28
N MET A 128 14.89 -10.44 0.99
CA MET A 128 15.28 -9.11 0.47
C MET A 128 14.21 -8.03 0.69
N VAL A 129 12.92 -8.35 0.55
CA VAL A 129 11.81 -7.42 0.80
C VAL A 129 11.70 -7.09 2.29
N GLN A 130 11.84 -8.08 3.18
CA GLN A 130 11.93 -7.85 4.63
C GLN A 130 13.22 -7.09 5.00
N ALA A 131 14.35 -7.38 4.36
CA ALA A 131 15.60 -6.68 4.58
C ALA A 131 15.56 -5.20 4.10
N SER A 132 14.72 -4.88 3.10
CA SER A 132 14.55 -3.51 2.60
C SER A 132 13.93 -2.55 3.62
N THR A 133 13.17 -3.05 4.62
CA THR A 133 12.63 -2.19 5.70
C THR A 133 13.75 -1.71 6.63
N HIS A 134 14.74 -2.56 6.90
CA HIS A 134 15.90 -2.22 7.73
C HIS A 134 16.79 -1.17 7.06
N ILE A 135 17.03 -1.28 5.74
CA ILE A 135 17.73 -0.22 4.99
C ILE A 135 16.95 1.10 5.03
N ARG A 136 15.62 1.08 4.85
CA ARG A 136 14.80 2.30 4.97
C ARG A 136 14.89 2.92 6.36
N TYR A 137 14.96 2.11 7.42
CA TYR A 137 15.15 2.59 8.78
C TYR A 137 16.52 3.28 8.95
N ILE A 138 17.59 2.67 8.44
CA ILE A 138 18.93 3.28 8.41
C ILE A 138 18.88 4.63 7.68
N HIS A 139 18.32 4.68 6.47
CA HIS A 139 18.21 5.93 5.70
C HIS A 139 17.41 7.01 6.43
N LYS A 140 16.29 6.63 7.08
CA LYS A 140 15.49 7.56 7.87
C LYS A 140 16.29 8.16 9.02
N ASN A 141 17.02 7.34 9.78
CA ASN A 141 17.84 7.83 10.89
C ASN A 141 19.01 8.71 10.42
N ILE A 142 19.64 8.35 9.31
CA ILE A 142 20.69 9.16 8.68
C ILE A 142 20.12 10.52 8.28
N PHE A 143 18.96 10.56 7.62
CA PHE A 143 18.34 11.80 7.17
C PHE A 143 17.98 12.73 8.35
N ILE A 144 17.42 12.17 9.42
CA ILE A 144 17.06 12.92 10.64
C ILE A 144 18.32 13.51 11.29
N THR A 145 19.35 12.69 11.52
CA THR A 145 20.57 13.13 12.22
C THR A 145 21.39 14.11 11.38
N ALA A 146 21.48 13.90 10.06
CA ALA A 146 22.10 14.84 9.13
C ALA A 146 21.35 16.18 9.09
N GLY A 147 20.01 16.16 9.19
CA GLY A 147 19.19 17.36 9.29
C GLY A 147 19.52 18.20 10.53
N LEU A 148 19.63 17.58 11.71
CA LEU A 148 20.00 18.28 12.95
C LEU A 148 21.36 18.95 12.86
N ILE A 149 22.34 18.28 12.26
CA ILE A 149 23.70 18.82 12.12
C ILE A 149 23.76 19.92 11.07
N SER A 150 22.95 19.81 10.01
CA SER A 150 22.79 20.89 9.04
C SER A 150 22.22 22.14 9.71
N ILE A 151 21.22 22.00 10.60
CA ILE A 151 20.68 23.13 11.38
C ILE A 151 21.78 23.76 12.22
N ALA A 152 22.57 22.97 12.95
CA ALA A 152 23.70 23.48 13.75
C ALA A 152 24.75 24.21 12.89
N GLN A 153 25.01 23.70 11.67
CA GLN A 153 25.92 24.35 10.73
C GLN A 153 25.36 25.68 10.22
N TYR A 154 24.08 25.74 9.83
CA TYR A 154 23.44 26.97 9.38
C TYR A 154 23.35 28.01 10.49
N THR A 155 23.04 27.63 11.73
CA THR A 155 23.05 28.57 12.87
C THR A 155 24.46 29.10 13.11
N GLY A 156 25.49 28.26 13.04
CA GLY A 156 26.89 28.69 13.12
C GLY A 156 27.28 29.70 12.03
N ILE A 157 26.84 29.48 10.78
CA ILE A 157 27.06 30.40 9.65
C ILE A 157 26.33 31.74 9.90
N ILE A 158 25.05 31.70 10.27
CA ILE A 158 24.22 32.90 10.51
C ILE A 158 24.80 33.72 11.67
N SER A 159 25.13 33.07 12.79
CA SER A 159 25.75 33.74 13.94
C SER A 159 27.11 34.34 13.57
N SER A 160 27.89 33.70 12.69
CA SER A 160 29.16 34.24 12.21
C SER A 160 29.00 35.54 11.42
N ILE A 161 27.94 35.63 10.61
CA ILE A 161 27.60 36.84 9.84
C ILE A 161 27.14 37.96 10.79
N ILE A 162 26.24 37.66 11.74
CA ILE A 162 25.70 38.65 12.70
C ILE A 162 26.79 39.20 13.62
N LEU A 163 27.62 38.31 14.19
CA LEU A 163 28.68 38.67 15.13
C LEU A 163 29.94 39.20 14.43
N LYS A 164 29.97 39.25 13.08
CA LYS A 164 31.15 39.58 12.25
C LYS A 164 32.43 38.86 12.71
N SER A 165 32.29 37.62 13.18
CA SER A 165 33.35 36.83 13.77
C SER A 165 33.31 35.41 13.25
N LYS A 166 34.46 34.82 12.93
CA LYS A 166 34.56 33.44 12.42
C LYS A 166 34.47 32.38 13.52
N ARG A 167 34.50 32.78 14.80
CA ARG A 167 34.48 31.86 15.97
C ARG A 167 33.30 30.88 15.96
N PRO A 168 32.04 31.28 15.69
CA PRO A 168 30.89 30.37 15.71
C PRO A 168 30.98 29.28 14.62
N LEU A 169 31.56 29.61 13.46
CA LEU A 169 31.76 28.66 12.38
C LEU A 169 32.89 27.66 12.72
N LEU A 170 33.99 28.16 13.28
CA LEU A 170 35.14 27.36 13.68
C LEU A 170 34.80 26.39 14.82
N THR A 171 33.90 26.75 15.73
CA THR A 171 33.47 25.85 16.82
C THR A 171 32.58 24.71 16.32
N VAL A 172 31.71 24.95 15.33
CA VAL A 172 30.79 23.93 14.82
C VAL A 172 31.45 22.98 13.81
N SER A 173 32.44 23.46 13.04
CA SER A 173 33.06 22.70 11.95
C SER A 173 33.69 21.34 12.38
N PRO A 174 34.42 21.23 13.51
CA PRO A 174 34.95 19.95 13.98
C PRO A 174 33.86 18.90 14.27
N PHE A 175 32.71 19.33 14.78
CA PHE A 175 31.58 18.42 15.06
C PHE A 175 30.95 17.89 13.78
N VAL A 176 30.80 18.74 12.75
CA VAL A 176 30.29 18.32 11.44
C VAL A 176 31.23 17.30 10.79
N ILE A 177 32.54 17.56 10.81
CA ILE A 177 33.55 16.66 10.24
C ILE A 177 33.58 15.33 11.02
N SER A 178 33.62 15.38 12.35
CA SER A 178 33.60 14.19 13.21
C SER A 178 32.36 13.34 12.97
N TYR A 179 31.19 13.97 12.88
CA TYR A 179 29.95 13.27 12.55
C TYR A 179 29.97 12.66 11.16
N ALA A 180 30.43 13.38 10.12
CA ALA A 180 30.48 12.85 8.76
C ALA A 180 31.38 11.61 8.68
N ILE A 181 32.51 11.61 9.39
CA ILE A 181 33.40 10.46 9.52
C ILE A 181 32.66 9.30 10.23
N ALA A 182 32.10 9.55 11.42
CA ALA A 182 31.40 8.54 12.20
C ALA A 182 30.22 7.91 11.43
N LEU A 183 29.44 8.74 10.73
CA LEU A 183 28.32 8.34 9.88
C LEU A 183 28.79 7.42 8.73
N THR A 184 29.89 7.79 8.09
CA THR A 184 30.46 7.00 6.98
C THR A 184 30.89 5.61 7.45
N TYR A 185 31.58 5.52 8.60
CA TYR A 185 31.95 4.23 9.20
C TYR A 185 30.72 3.42 9.64
N TYR A 186 29.75 4.08 10.26
CA TYR A 186 28.49 3.44 10.67
C TYR A 186 27.77 2.82 9.46
N TYR A 187 27.61 3.58 8.38
CA TYR A 187 26.94 3.11 7.17
C TYR A 187 27.72 1.96 6.51
N ALA A 188 29.05 2.08 6.36
CA ALA A 188 29.89 1.04 5.78
C ALA A 188 29.83 -0.30 6.55
N LYS A 189 29.63 -0.25 7.88
CA LYS A 189 29.48 -1.45 8.72
C LYS A 189 28.09 -2.08 8.64
N LYS A 190 27.04 -1.28 8.45
CA LYS A 190 25.64 -1.74 8.51
C LYS A 190 25.04 -2.08 7.14
N VAL A 191 25.66 -1.66 6.06
CA VAL A 191 25.17 -1.87 4.69
C VAL A 191 26.16 -2.72 3.90
N ALA A 192 25.63 -3.68 3.16
CA ALA A 192 26.31 -4.49 2.18
C ALA A 192 25.66 -4.30 0.81
N PHE A 193 26.31 -4.79 -0.25
CA PHE A 193 25.84 -4.63 -1.62
C PHE A 193 25.74 -5.97 -2.32
N ILE A 194 24.70 -6.14 -3.13
CA ILE A 194 24.50 -7.34 -3.95
C ILE A 194 24.75 -6.97 -5.42
N CYS A 195 25.62 -7.75 -6.07
CA CYS A 195 25.87 -7.60 -7.50
C CYS A 195 24.68 -8.11 -8.32
N PRO A 196 24.10 -7.35 -9.26
CA PRO A 196 22.99 -7.82 -10.08
C PRO A 196 23.41 -8.90 -11.11
N ASN A 197 24.70 -9.02 -11.41
CA ASN A 197 25.22 -9.98 -12.38
C ASN A 197 25.43 -11.37 -11.75
N CYS A 198 26.20 -11.45 -10.66
CA CYS A 198 26.54 -12.72 -10.01
C CYS A 198 25.85 -12.97 -8.67
N HIS A 199 25.05 -12.01 -8.17
CA HIS A 199 24.34 -12.09 -6.88
C HIS A 199 25.23 -12.28 -5.64
N THR A 200 26.54 -12.05 -5.77
CA THR A 200 27.45 -12.05 -4.62
C THR A 200 27.18 -10.83 -3.74
N GLN A 201 27.03 -11.05 -2.44
CA GLN A 201 27.00 -10.01 -1.43
C GLN A 201 28.43 -9.64 -1.03
N PHE A 202 28.75 -8.35 -0.98
CA PHE A 202 30.09 -7.87 -0.64
C PHE A 202 30.05 -6.52 0.08
N HIS A 203 31.15 -6.19 0.74
CA HIS A 203 31.41 -4.88 1.32
C HIS A 203 32.47 -4.16 0.49
N PRO A 204 32.16 -2.99 -0.12
CA PRO A 204 33.15 -2.22 -0.84
C PRO A 204 34.12 -1.54 0.14
N ALA A 205 35.30 -1.18 -0.37
CA ALA A 205 36.22 -0.33 0.37
C ALA A 205 35.61 1.07 0.60
N LEU A 206 36.01 1.74 1.69
CA LEU A 206 35.47 3.06 2.08
C LEU A 206 35.64 4.12 0.98
N ASN A 207 36.78 4.12 0.29
CA ASN A 207 37.03 5.06 -0.82
C ASN A 207 36.08 4.84 -2.00
N GLN A 208 35.82 3.59 -2.37
CA GLN A 208 34.87 3.22 -3.41
C GLN A 208 33.45 3.60 -2.99
N LEU A 209 33.12 3.42 -1.71
CA LEU A 209 31.85 3.83 -1.16
C LEU A 209 31.66 5.35 -1.31
N ILE A 210 32.61 6.17 -0.86
CA ILE A 210 32.48 7.64 -0.86
C ILE A 210 32.42 8.21 -2.30
N THR A 211 33.19 7.66 -3.23
CA THR A 211 33.36 8.24 -4.58
C THR A 211 32.37 7.72 -5.63
N ALA A 212 31.71 6.59 -5.38
CA ALA A 212 30.83 5.97 -6.36
C ALA A 212 29.55 6.78 -6.62
N LYS A 213 29.15 6.82 -7.90
CA LYS A 213 27.82 7.31 -8.31
C LYS A 213 26.73 6.49 -7.61
N HIS A 214 25.73 7.15 -7.08
CA HIS A 214 24.69 6.52 -6.29
C HIS A 214 23.29 7.07 -6.60
N THR A 215 22.29 6.24 -6.32
CA THR A 215 20.88 6.61 -6.22
C THR A 215 20.39 6.28 -4.81
N LEU A 216 19.09 6.40 -4.53
CA LEU A 216 18.55 6.19 -3.17
C LEU A 216 18.86 4.80 -2.59
N ASN A 217 18.93 3.75 -3.42
CA ASN A 217 19.06 2.36 -2.97
C ASN A 217 20.15 1.58 -3.71
N THR A 218 20.93 2.24 -4.57
CA THR A 218 21.95 1.56 -5.38
C THR A 218 23.20 2.39 -5.52
N ARG A 219 24.33 1.71 -5.67
CA ARG A 219 25.63 2.35 -5.87
C ARG A 219 26.39 1.65 -6.99
N ARG A 220 27.01 2.45 -7.86
CA ARG A 220 27.79 1.94 -8.99
C ARG A 220 29.15 1.44 -8.51
N LEU A 221 29.25 0.13 -8.28
CA LEU A 221 30.42 -0.52 -7.70
C LEU A 221 30.93 -1.62 -8.62
N GLU A 222 32.24 -1.87 -8.57
CA GLU A 222 32.84 -3.05 -9.16
C GLU A 222 32.66 -4.25 -8.22
N CYS A 223 32.14 -5.35 -8.76
CA CYS A 223 31.96 -6.56 -7.97
C CYS A 223 33.30 -7.31 -7.81
N PRO A 224 33.70 -7.69 -6.58
CA PRO A 224 34.96 -8.42 -6.36
C PRO A 224 34.96 -9.85 -6.93
N ASN A 225 33.78 -10.41 -7.22
CA ASN A 225 33.66 -11.78 -7.74
C ASN A 225 33.61 -11.83 -9.28
N CYS A 226 32.88 -10.91 -9.92
CA CYS A 226 32.72 -10.94 -11.39
C CYS A 226 33.39 -9.77 -12.12
N HIS A 227 34.04 -8.86 -11.40
CA HIS A 227 34.76 -7.69 -11.90
C HIS A 227 33.95 -6.73 -12.80
N LYS A 228 32.62 -6.91 -12.89
CA LYS A 228 31.75 -6.00 -13.64
C LYS A 228 31.30 -4.85 -12.76
N THR A 229 31.43 -3.63 -13.26
CA THR A 229 30.88 -2.43 -12.63
C THR A 229 29.39 -2.28 -12.96
N ASN A 230 28.53 -2.38 -11.95
CA ASN A 230 27.09 -2.24 -12.10
C ASN A 230 26.49 -1.43 -10.95
N TYR A 231 25.22 -1.03 -11.10
CA TYR A 231 24.44 -0.52 -9.97
C TYR A 231 24.10 -1.68 -9.03
N CYS A 232 24.90 -1.82 -7.99
CA CYS A 232 24.72 -2.82 -6.95
C CYS A 232 23.65 -2.35 -5.97
N ILE A 233 22.81 -3.29 -5.51
CA ILE A 233 21.66 -3.01 -4.67
C ILE A 233 22.07 -3.07 -3.20
N GLU A 234 21.65 -2.07 -2.44
CA GLU A 234 21.89 -2.01 -1.00
C GLU A 234 21.06 -3.05 -0.24
N THR A 235 21.72 -3.76 0.66
CA THR A 235 21.11 -4.76 1.55
C THR A 235 21.70 -4.59 2.96
N PRO A 236 20.97 -4.92 4.04
CA PRO A 236 21.55 -4.97 5.37
C PRO A 236 22.75 -5.91 5.39
N ALA A 237 23.81 -5.49 6.07
CA ALA A 237 24.89 -6.39 6.43
C ALA A 237 24.31 -7.53 7.28
N GLN A 238 24.60 -8.78 6.93
CA GLN A 238 24.25 -9.90 7.79
C GLN A 238 25.10 -9.78 9.05
N SER A 239 24.47 -9.90 10.22
CA SER A 239 25.21 -10.03 11.48
C SER A 239 25.94 -11.37 11.44
N SER A 240 27.22 -11.33 11.12
CA SER A 240 28.18 -12.39 11.48
C SER A 240 28.18 -12.59 12.98
#